data_AF-A0A814G4R2-F1
#
_entry.id   AF-A0A814G4R2-F1
#
_cell.length_a   1.000
_cell.length_b   1.000
_cell.length_c   1.000
_cell.angle_alpha   90.00
_cell.angle_beta   90.00
_cell.angle_gamma   90.00
#
_symmetry.space_group_name_H-M   'P 1'
#
loop_
_entity.id
_entity.type
_entity.pdbx_description
1 polymer ?
#
loop_
_entity_poly.entity_id
_entity_poly.type
_entity_poly.pdbx_seq_one_letter_code
_entity_poly.pdbx_strand_id
1 'polypeptide(L)'
;MKDGQTYTIDQDSKICHKSIISQKPFYCIPETVVYQYSSMYGYGDKQIIGDTWLIIEDEAMRYFTVSGDGLCIPLNGNSYSQNPTTVNSTTISNFVPIILDPSAFDIPEQCKNAV
;
A
#
# COMPACT_ATOMS: atom_id res chain seq x y z
N MET A 1 7.37 10.08 4.03
CA MET A 1 8.77 9.65 4.21
C MET A 1 9.66 10.81 3.80
N LYS A 2 10.49 11.35 4.70
CA LYS A 2 11.27 12.57 4.45
C LYS A 2 12.67 12.31 3.86
N ASP A 3 13.27 11.15 4.12
CA ASP A 3 14.72 10.96 3.90
C ASP A 3 15.07 9.90 2.83
N GLY A 4 14.08 9.40 2.10
CA GLY A 4 14.29 8.44 1.00
C GLY A 4 14.86 7.08 1.41
N GLN A 5 14.78 6.73 2.70
CA GLN A 5 15.37 5.52 3.29
C GLN A 5 14.30 4.59 3.84
N THR A 6 14.54 3.29 3.72
CA THR A 6 13.82 2.22 4.43
C THR A 6 14.74 1.56 5.45
N TYR A 7 14.15 1.17 6.56
CA TYR A 7 14.79 0.36 7.59
C TYR A 7 14.01 -0.94 7.74
N THR A 8 14.68 -2.07 7.59
CA THR A 8 14.11 -3.40 7.79
C THR A 8 14.73 -4.00 9.04
N ILE A 9 13.90 -4.36 10.01
CA ILE A 9 14.33 -4.96 11.27
C ILE A 9 13.83 -6.40 11.29
N ASP A 10 14.77 -7.34 11.37
CA ASP A 10 14.45 -8.73 11.64
C ASP A 10 13.94 -8.86 13.08
N GLN A 11 12.74 -9.41 13.25
CA GLN A 11 12.07 -9.40 14.55
C GLN A 11 12.70 -10.36 15.55
N ASP A 12 13.43 -11.39 15.12
CA ASP A 12 14.02 -12.39 16.01
C ASP A 12 15.44 -11.98 16.42
N SER A 13 16.27 -11.67 15.43
CA SER A 13 17.67 -11.30 15.62
C SER A 13 17.88 -9.82 15.98
N LYS A 14 16.86 -8.98 15.76
CA LYS A 14 16.91 -7.51 15.94
C LYS A 14 17.96 -6.82 15.06
N ILE A 15 18.48 -7.51 14.04
CA ILE A 15 19.40 -6.93 13.06
C ILE A 15 18.64 -5.92 12.19
N CYS A 16 19.26 -4.76 11.96
CA CYS A 16 18.71 -3.71 11.12
C CYS A 16 19.46 -3.60 9.80
N HIS A 17 18.70 -3.53 8.71
CA HIS A 17 19.19 -3.28 7.36
C HIS A 17 18.68 -1.93 6.88
N LYS A 18 19.57 -1.12 6.31
CA LYS A 18 19.22 0.17 5.71
C LYS A 18 19.20 0.03 4.19
N SER A 19 18.25 0.70 3.53
CA SER A 19 18.16 0.69 2.07
C SER A 19 17.61 2.02 1.55
N ILE A 20 17.90 2.31 0.28
CA ILE A 20 17.39 3.50 -0.41
C ILE A 20 16.08 3.11 -1.11
N ILE A 21 15.07 3.95 -0.96
CA ILE A 21 13.80 3.79 -1.66
C ILE A 21 13.98 4.23 -3.10
N SER A 22 13.87 3.28 -4.03
CA SER A 22 13.91 3.57 -5.47
C SER A 22 12.55 3.94 -6.06
N GLN A 23 11.44 3.61 -5.39
CA GLN A 23 10.09 3.86 -5.88
C GLN A 23 9.28 4.73 -4.92
N LYS A 24 8.67 5.79 -5.46
CA LYS A 24 7.72 6.61 -4.73
C LYS A 24 6.43 5.82 -4.53
N PRO A 25 5.98 5.59 -3.29
CA PRO A 25 4.68 4.97 -3.05
C PRO A 25 3.55 5.91 -3.48
N PHE A 26 2.48 5.32 -4.00
CA PHE A 26 1.22 6.00 -4.24
C PHE A 26 0.30 5.76 -3.06
N TYR A 27 -0.12 6.85 -2.42
CA TYR A 27 -1.02 6.79 -1.27
C TYR A 27 -2.46 7.17 -1.62
N CYS A 28 -2.66 7.74 -2.81
CA CYS A 28 -3.95 8.19 -3.30
C CYS A 28 -4.14 7.75 -4.76
N ILE A 29 -5.40 7.63 -5.17
CA ILE A 29 -5.78 7.45 -6.57
C ILE A 29 -5.44 8.75 -7.31
N PRO A 30 -4.50 8.75 -8.29
CA PRO A 30 -4.17 9.96 -9.04
C PRO A 30 -5.32 10.36 -9.97
N GLU A 31 -5.34 11.61 -10.45
CA GLU A 31 -6.42 12.06 -11.35
C GLU A 31 -6.37 11.38 -12.74
N THR A 32 -5.22 10.82 -13.10
CA THR A 32 -4.97 10.19 -14.41
C THR A 32 -5.44 8.73 -14.49
N VAL A 33 -6.14 8.21 -13.48
CA VAL A 33 -6.63 6.83 -13.47
C VAL A 33 -7.84 6.61 -14.38
N VAL A 34 -8.05 5.34 -14.73
CA VAL A 34 -9.23 4.89 -15.45
C VAL A 34 -10.13 4.10 -14.50
N TYR A 35 -11.37 4.54 -14.35
CA TYR A 35 -12.39 3.73 -13.67
C TYR A 35 -12.61 2.42 -14.42
N GLN A 36 -12.60 1.29 -13.70
CA GLN A 36 -12.79 -0.02 -14.30
C GLN A 36 -14.21 -0.54 -14.05
N TYR A 37 -14.53 -0.76 -12.78
CA TYR A 37 -15.80 -1.36 -12.37
C TYR A 37 -16.05 -1.13 -10.88
N SER A 38 -17.29 -1.41 -10.48
CA SER A 38 -17.70 -1.52 -9.10
C SER A 38 -18.05 -2.98 -8.81
N SER A 39 -17.68 -3.48 -7.63
CA SER A 39 -17.97 -4.84 -7.21
C SER A 39 -18.42 -4.89 -5.76
N MET A 40 -19.21 -5.91 -5.44
CA MET A 40 -19.70 -6.13 -4.09
C MET A 40 -18.76 -7.07 -3.34
N TYR A 41 -18.30 -6.66 -2.17
CA TYR A 41 -17.49 -7.45 -1.26
C TYR A 41 -18.33 -7.88 -0.07
N GLY A 42 -18.11 -9.11 0.41
CA GLY A 42 -18.81 -9.66 1.56
C GLY A 42 -19.99 -10.58 1.18
N TYR A 43 -20.79 -10.94 2.18
CA TYR A 43 -21.86 -11.94 2.04
C TYR A 43 -23.06 -11.59 2.91
N GLY A 44 -24.26 -11.80 2.39
CA GLY A 44 -25.52 -11.54 3.10
C GLY A 44 -25.73 -10.05 3.40
N ASP A 45 -26.02 -9.74 4.65
CA ASP A 45 -26.23 -8.38 5.17
C ASP A 45 -24.94 -7.58 5.39
N LYS A 46 -23.77 -8.23 5.25
CA LYS A 46 -22.45 -7.61 5.42
C LYS A 46 -21.78 -7.40 4.08
N GLN A 47 -22.37 -6.51 3.29
CA GLN A 47 -21.87 -6.18 1.96
C GLN A 47 -21.37 -4.74 1.94
N ILE A 48 -20.25 -4.54 1.24
CA ILE A 48 -19.75 -3.21 0.89
C ILE A 48 -19.59 -3.15 -0.63
N ILE A 49 -19.83 -1.98 -1.20
CA ILE A 49 -19.49 -1.70 -2.59
C ILE A 49 -18.05 -1.20 -2.64
N GLY A 50 -17.27 -1.74 -3.56
CA GLY A 50 -15.89 -1.34 -3.81
C GLY A 50 -15.71 -0.88 -5.26
N ASP A 51 -15.19 0.32 -5.44
CA ASP A 51 -14.89 0.89 -6.76
C ASP A 51 -13.42 0.69 -7.11
N THR A 52 -13.18 0.13 -8.29
CA THR A 52 -11.85 -0.24 -8.76
C THR A 52 -11.35 0.70 -9.84
N TRP A 53 -10.13 1.18 -9.64
CA TRP A 53 -9.43 2.11 -10.52
C TRP A 53 -8.14 1.48 -11.05
N LEU A 54 -7.85 1.69 -12.33
CA LEU A 54 -6.64 1.24 -13.01
C LEU A 54 -5.69 2.41 -13.22
N ILE A 55 -4.44 2.21 -12.82
CA ILE A 55 -3.30 3.06 -13.10
C ILE A 55 -2.41 2.32 -14.08
N ILE A 56 -2.03 2.98 -15.16
CA ILE A 56 -1.03 2.49 -16.11
C ILE A 56 0.14 3.46 -16.06
N GLU A 57 1.27 2.98 -15.56
CA GLU A 57 2.52 3.76 -15.48
C GLU A 57 3.66 2.89 -16.01
N ASP A 58 4.36 3.40 -17.02
CA ASP A 58 5.42 2.70 -17.74
C ASP A 58 4.99 1.28 -18.20
N GLU A 59 5.62 0.24 -17.67
CA GLU A 59 5.34 -1.18 -17.95
C GLU A 59 4.53 -1.87 -16.84
N ALA A 60 3.97 -1.11 -15.90
CA ALA A 60 3.21 -1.61 -14.77
C ALA A 60 1.73 -1.20 -14.83
N MET A 61 0.85 -2.17 -14.59
CA MET A 61 -0.57 -1.94 -14.36
C MET A 61 -0.86 -2.10 -12.87
N ARG A 62 -1.59 -1.16 -12.28
CA ARG A 62 -1.99 -1.23 -10.87
C ARG A 62 -3.48 -1.02 -10.72
N TYR A 63 -4.13 -1.89 -9.98
CA TYR A 63 -5.52 -1.77 -9.60
C TYR A 63 -5.60 -1.37 -8.14
N PHE A 64 -6.46 -0.42 -7.82
CA PHE A 64 -6.78 -0.05 -6.44
C PHE A 64 -8.29 -0.05 -6.26
N THR A 65 -8.74 -0.72 -5.21
CA THR A 65 -10.16 -0.75 -4.84
C THR A 65 -10.37 0.04 -3.57
N VAL A 66 -11.31 0.97 -3.58
CA VAL A 66 -11.74 1.76 -2.40
C VAL A 66 -13.22 1.55 -2.13
N SER A 67 -13.69 1.89 -0.93
CA SER A 67 -15.12 1.84 -0.60
C SER A 67 -15.92 2.82 -1.47
N GLY A 68 -17.03 2.35 -2.03
CA GLY A 68 -17.96 3.11 -2.88
C GLY A 68 -19.00 3.92 -2.10
N ASP A 69 -18.88 4.00 -0.77
CA ASP A 69 -19.72 4.81 0.12
C ASP A 69 -19.29 6.29 0.17
N GLY A 70 -18.28 6.67 -0.61
CA GLY A 70 -17.71 8.03 -0.65
C GLY A 70 -16.68 8.31 0.43
N LEU A 71 -16.39 7.37 1.33
CA LEU A 71 -15.31 7.51 2.33
C LEU A 71 -13.93 7.19 1.75
N CYS A 72 -13.88 6.58 0.56
CA CYS A 72 -12.65 6.20 -0.15
C CYS A 72 -11.70 5.34 0.71
N ILE A 73 -12.25 4.44 1.55
CA ILE A 73 -11.46 3.55 2.41
C ILE A 73 -10.76 2.51 1.52
N PRO A 74 -9.44 2.34 1.61
CA PRO A 74 -8.73 1.39 0.77
C PRO A 74 -9.05 -0.05 1.18
N LEU A 75 -9.44 -0.88 0.21
CA LEU A 75 -9.83 -2.28 0.43
C LEU A 75 -8.74 -3.25 -0.03
N ASN A 76 -8.22 -3.05 -1.25
CA ASN A 76 -7.16 -3.87 -1.80
C ASN A 76 -6.40 -3.12 -2.91
N GLY A 77 -5.20 -3.61 -3.23
CA GLY A 77 -4.40 -3.16 -4.35
C GLY A 77 -3.71 -4.33 -5.04
N ASN A 78 -3.64 -4.31 -6.36
CA ASN A 78 -2.92 -5.30 -7.16
C ASN A 78 -1.96 -4.59 -8.10
N SER A 79 -0.73 -5.08 -8.25
CA SER A 79 0.22 -4.57 -9.24
C SER A 79 0.73 -5.70 -10.11
N TYR A 80 0.71 -5.47 -11.42
CA TYR A 80 1.20 -6.36 -12.45
C TYR A 80 2.33 -5.64 -13.20
N SER A 81 3.52 -6.21 -13.19
CA SER A 81 4.65 -5.77 -14.01
C SER A 81 4.95 -6.84 -15.05
N GLN A 82 5.28 -6.45 -16.28
CA GLN A 82 5.61 -7.41 -17.35
C GLN A 82 7.08 -7.83 -17.34
N ASN A 83 8.01 -6.98 -16.89
CA ASN A 83 9.45 -7.25 -16.91
C ASN A 83 10.13 -6.88 -15.58
N PRO A 84 10.37 -7.84 -14.66
CA PRO A 84 9.93 -9.23 -14.69
C PRO A 84 8.43 -9.38 -14.43
N THR A 85 7.83 -10.49 -14.88
CA THR A 85 6.44 -10.84 -14.56
C THR A 85 6.26 -10.93 -13.06
N THR A 86 5.69 -9.90 -12.46
CA THR A 86 5.50 -9.81 -11.01
C THR A 86 4.07 -9.44 -10.74
N VAL A 87 3.42 -10.21 -9.86
CA VAL A 87 2.08 -9.92 -9.36
C VAL A 87 2.17 -9.75 -7.86
N ASN A 88 1.89 -8.54 -7.39
CA ASN A 88 1.72 -8.28 -5.97
C ASN A 88 0.25 -7.98 -5.71
N SER A 89 -0.29 -8.59 -4.66
CA SER A 89 -1.63 -8.30 -4.17
C SER A 89 -1.54 -7.92 -2.70
N THR A 90 -2.28 -6.89 -2.31
CA THR A 90 -2.38 -6.42 -0.93
C THR A 90 -3.84 -6.28 -0.57
N THR A 91 -4.24 -6.87 0.54
CA THR A 91 -5.57 -6.68 1.13
C THR A 91 -5.43 -5.87 2.41
N ILE A 92 -6.30 -4.89 2.60
CA ILE A 92 -6.29 -4.01 3.75
C ILE A 92 -7.51 -4.35 4.61
N SER A 93 -7.28 -4.58 5.89
CA SER A 93 -8.31 -4.90 6.87
C SER A 93 -8.05 -4.15 8.17
N ASN A 94 -9.09 -3.97 8.99
CA ASN A 94 -9.02 -3.24 10.26
C ASN A 94 -8.46 -1.81 10.10
N PHE A 95 -8.85 -1.12 9.01
CA PHE A 95 -8.39 0.23 8.73
C PHE A 95 -8.89 1.21 9.79
N VAL A 96 -7.96 1.98 10.35
CA VAL A 96 -8.23 3.07 11.29
C VAL A 96 -7.63 4.34 10.69
N PRO A 97 -8.42 5.41 10.45
CA PRO A 97 -7.97 6.61 9.74
C PRO A 97 -7.10 7.55 10.59
N ILE A 98 -6.42 7.03 11.61
CA ILE A 98 -5.55 7.78 12.52
C ILE A 98 -4.31 6.97 12.88
N ILE A 99 -3.19 7.66 13.09
CA ILE A 99 -1.98 7.07 13.68
C ILE A 99 -2.17 7.03 15.18
N LEU A 100 -2.26 5.83 15.76
CA LEU A 100 -2.43 5.64 17.20
C LEU A 100 -1.13 5.86 17.98
N ASP A 101 0.00 5.45 17.42
CA ASP A 101 1.32 5.57 18.03
C ASP A 101 2.33 6.10 17.00
N PRO A 102 2.65 7.40 17.02
CA PRO A 102 3.64 7.99 16.13
C PRO A 102 5.07 7.46 16.34
N SER A 103 5.39 6.91 17.52
CA SER A 103 6.74 6.40 17.82
C SER A 103 7.09 5.15 17.01
N ALA A 104 6.09 4.48 16.42
CA ALA A 104 6.28 3.40 15.45
C ALA A 104 7.10 3.83 14.20
N PHE A 105 7.24 5.14 13.97
CA PHE A 105 8.05 5.70 12.88
C PHE A 105 9.44 6.19 13.33
N ASP A 106 9.75 6.14 14.63
CA ASP A 106 11.07 6.51 15.13
C ASP A 106 12.11 5.47 14.71
N ILE A 107 13.27 5.93 14.25
CA ILE A 107 14.38 5.05 13.88
C ILE A 107 14.95 4.41 15.15
N PRO A 108 14.87 3.07 15.32
CA PRO A 108 15.36 2.43 16.53
C PRO A 108 16.87 2.57 16.68
N GLU A 109 17.38 2.57 17.91
CA GLU A 109 18.83 2.76 18.19
C GLU A 109 19.72 1.79 17.40
N GLN A 110 19.31 0.53 17.28
CA GLN A 110 20.02 -0.50 16.52
C GLN A 110 20.14 -0.17 15.01
N CYS A 111 19.31 0.72 14.49
CA CYS A 111 19.34 1.17 13.09
C CYS A 111 20.19 2.42 12.85
N LYS A 112 20.63 3.12 13.90
CA LYS A 112 21.43 4.35 13.73
C LYS A 112 22.81 4.08 13.14
N ASN A 113 23.34 2.87 13.36
CA ASN A 113 24.63 2.41 12.83
C ASN A 113 24.45 1.35 11.72
N ALA A 114 23.24 1.16 11.20
CA ALA A 114 22.98 0.18 10.15
C ALA A 114 23.75 0.55 8.87
N VAL A 115 24.34 -0.47 8.25
CA VAL A 115 25.06 -0.40 6.96
C VAL A 115 24.07 -0.19 5.83
#